data_AF-A0A068TMM6-F1
#
_entry.id   AF-A0A068TMM6-F1
#
_cell.length_a   1.000
_cell.length_b   1.000
_cell.length_c   1.000
_cell.angle_alpha   90.00
_cell.angle_beta   90.00
_cell.angle_gamma   90.00
#
_symmetry.space_group_name_H-M   'P 1'
#
loop_
_entity.id
_entity.type
_entity.pdbx_description
1 polymer ?
#
loop_
_entity_poly.entity_id
_entity_poly.type
_entity_poly.pdbx_seq_one_letter_code
_entity_poly.pdbx_strand_id
1 'polypeptide(L)'
;MQKALRAYGEVLRLIRRLPQDTRGYYAKYARENFVNYRDVDPKDTQAVHELLQRTYAHSLWVLNKYSVDQSVAEKLKGVCEA
;
A
#
# COMPACT_ATOMS: atom_id res chain seq x y z
N MET A 1 -8.93 -3.32 -11.68
CA MET A 1 -7.45 -3.27 -11.55
C MET A 1 -6.84 -1.87 -11.38
N GLN A 2 -7.34 -0.79 -12.01
CA GLN A 2 -6.73 0.55 -11.89
C GLN A 2 -6.51 1.03 -10.45
N LYS A 3 -7.46 0.75 -9.55
CA LYS A 3 -7.38 1.14 -8.12
C LYS A 3 -6.22 0.47 -7.38
N ALA A 4 -6.02 -0.84 -7.58
CA ALA A 4 -4.89 -1.58 -7.02
C ALA A 4 -3.53 -1.04 -7.53
N LEU A 5 -3.44 -0.72 -8.82
CA LEU A 5 -2.22 -0.11 -9.38
C LEU A 5 -1.94 1.28 -8.81
N ARG A 6 -2.99 2.09 -8.59
CA ARG A 6 -2.87 3.39 -7.93
C ARG A 6 -2.40 3.23 -6.48
N ALA A 7 -2.98 2.28 -5.75
CA ALA A 7 -2.57 1.98 -4.37
C ALA A 7 -1.10 1.54 -4.31
N TYR A 8 -0.67 0.67 -5.23
CA TYR A 8 0.73 0.26 -5.34
C TYR A 8 1.67 1.45 -5.57
N GLY A 9 1.30 2.35 -6.48
CA GLY A 9 2.06 3.57 -6.73
C GLY A 9 2.20 4.46 -5.50
N GLU A 10 1.13 4.65 -4.73
CA GLU A 10 1.19 5.39 -3.47
C GLU A 10 2.05 4.69 -2.42
N VAL A 11 1.94 3.36 -2.27
CA VAL A 11 2.82 2.58 -1.36
C VAL A 11 4.30 2.79 -1.71
N LEU A 12 4.67 2.75 -2.99
CA LEU A 12 6.05 3.01 -3.41
C LEU A 12 6.51 4.44 -3.08
N ARG A 13 5.60 5.43 -3.09
CA ARG A 13 5.91 6.80 -2.66
C ARG A 13 6.12 6.88 -1.15
N LEU A 14 5.31 6.16 -0.36
CA LEU A 14 5.48 6.08 1.10
C LEU A 14 6.81 5.43 1.48
N ILE A 15 7.23 4.37 0.76
CA ILE A 15 8.51 3.71 0.99
C ILE A 15 9.69 4.68 0.85
N ARG A 16 9.61 5.67 -0.04
CA ARG A 16 10.66 6.71 -0.18
C ARG A 16 10.77 7.62 1.06
N ARG A 17 9.75 7.68 1.91
CA ARG A 17 9.75 8.44 3.17
C ARG A 17 10.39 7.67 4.33
N LEU A 18 10.63 6.37 4.17
CA LEU A 18 11.28 5.54 5.18
C LEU A 18 12.80 5.80 5.25
N PRO A 19 13.48 5.38 6.33
CA PRO A 19 14.94 5.37 6.41
C PRO A 19 15.58 4.62 5.23
N GLN A 20 16.68 5.16 4.69
CA GLN A 20 17.27 4.75 3.41
C GLN A 20 17.61 3.27 3.34
N ASP A 21 18.18 2.73 4.41
CA ASP A 21 18.57 1.33 4.59
C ASP A 21 17.37 0.37 4.55
N THR A 22 16.17 0.82 4.94
CA THR A 22 14.96 -0.01 4.98
C THR A 22 14.17 -0.03 3.68
N ARG A 23 14.39 0.95 2.79
CA ARG A 23 13.56 1.13 1.58
C ARG A 23 13.60 -0.08 0.66
N GLY A 24 14.77 -0.70 0.49
CA GLY A 24 14.95 -1.87 -0.37
C GLY A 24 14.10 -3.06 0.09
N TYR A 25 14.11 -3.33 1.40
CA TYR A 25 13.30 -4.38 2.01
C TYR A 25 11.81 -4.14 1.75
N TYR A 26 11.30 -2.95 2.05
CA TYR A 26 9.86 -2.66 1.87
C TYR A 26 9.43 -2.57 0.41
N ALA A 27 10.30 -2.12 -0.50
CA ALA A 27 10.02 -2.13 -1.94
C ALA A 27 9.87 -3.56 -2.47
N LYS A 28 10.76 -4.47 -2.06
CA LYS A 28 10.67 -5.90 -2.37
C LYS A 28 9.39 -6.50 -1.79
N TYR A 29 9.14 -6.29 -0.50
CA TYR A 29 7.95 -6.80 0.18
C TYR A 29 6.65 -6.32 -0.48
N ALA A 30 6.57 -5.04 -0.83
CA ALA A 30 5.40 -4.49 -1.52
C ALA A 30 5.20 -5.15 -2.89
N ARG A 31 6.28 -5.34 -3.67
CA ARG A 31 6.19 -6.03 -4.97
C ARG A 31 5.67 -7.46 -4.81
N GLU A 32 6.22 -8.22 -3.88
CA GLU A 32 5.83 -9.61 -3.63
C GLU A 32 4.37 -9.72 -3.20
N ASN A 33 3.89 -8.81 -2.34
CA ASN A 33 2.49 -8.80 -1.91
C ASN A 33 1.52 -8.39 -3.03
N PHE A 34 1.87 -7.38 -3.83
CA PHE A 34 0.99 -6.88 -4.89
C PHE A 34 0.90 -7.80 -6.11
N VAL A 35 1.84 -8.73 -6.32
CA VAL A 35 1.70 -9.76 -7.36
C VAL A 35 0.45 -10.62 -7.11
N ASN A 36 0.15 -10.93 -5.85
CA ASN A 36 -1.03 -11.72 -5.47
C ASN A 36 -2.36 -11.00 -5.75
N TYR A 37 -2.34 -9.69 -5.99
CA TYR A 37 -3.55 -8.92 -6.29
C TYR A 37 -4.03 -9.19 -7.73
N ARG A 38 -3.20 -9.83 -8.57
CA ARG A 38 -3.56 -10.23 -9.93
C ARG A 38 -4.52 -11.41 -9.97
N ASP A 39 -4.50 -12.24 -8.93
CA ASP A 39 -5.33 -13.46 -8.83
C ASP A 39 -6.73 -13.17 -8.29
N VAL A 40 -6.96 -11.93 -7.85
CA VAL A 40 -8.25 -11.47 -7.31
C VAL A 40 -9.13 -11.02 -8.46
N ASP A 41 -10.34 -11.56 -8.55
CA ASP A 41 -11.31 -11.16 -9.56
C ASP A 41 -11.59 -9.65 -9.42
N PRO A 42 -11.29 -8.83 -10.43
CA PRO A 42 -11.59 -7.39 -10.39
C PRO A 42 -13.09 -7.07 -10.26
N LYS A 43 -13.97 -8.04 -10.53
CA LYS A 43 -15.43 -7.94 -10.37
C LYS A 43 -15.89 -8.24 -8.95
N ASP A 44 -15.06 -8.90 -8.13
CA ASP A 44 -15.31 -9.08 -6.71
C ASP A 44 -14.91 -7.80 -5.97
N THR A 45 -15.86 -6.87 -5.91
CA THR A 45 -15.66 -5.56 -5.28
C THR A 45 -15.37 -5.68 -3.79
N GLN A 46 -15.87 -6.72 -3.13
CA GLN A 46 -15.64 -6.95 -1.70
C GLN A 46 -14.19 -7.41 -1.45
N ALA A 47 -13.72 -8.41 -2.21
CA ALA A 47 -12.34 -8.87 -2.09
C ALA A 47 -11.33 -7.76 -2.40
N VAL A 48 -11.59 -6.97 -3.46
CA VAL A 48 -10.76 -5.81 -3.80
C VAL A 48 -10.78 -4.76 -2.68
N HIS A 49 -11.93 -4.48 -2.07
CA HIS A 49 -12.04 -3.53 -0.98
C HIS A 49 -11.24 -3.99 0.25
N GLU A 50 -11.38 -5.25 0.66
CA GLU A 50 -10.64 -5.82 1.80
C GLU A 50 -9.12 -5.77 1.59
N LEU A 51 -8.65 -6.06 0.37
CA LEU A 51 -7.24 -5.96 0.03
C LEU A 51 -6.72 -4.53 0.15
N LEU A 52 -7.48 -3.55 -0.32
CA LEU A 52 -7.11 -2.14 -0.22
C LEU A 52 -7.10 -1.65 1.23
N GLN A 53 -8.03 -2.10 2.06
CA GLN A 53 -8.03 -1.83 3.50
C GLN A 53 -6.79 -2.41 4.19
N ARG A 54 -6.43 -3.67 3.88
CA ARG A 54 -5.19 -4.29 4.39
C ARG A 54 -3.94 -3.53 3.93
N THR A 55 -3.89 -3.12 2.66
CA THR A 55 -2.79 -2.27 2.13
C THR A 55 -2.64 -0.99 2.94
N TYR A 56 -3.74 -0.30 3.19
CA TYR A 56 -3.73 0.96 3.92
C TYR A 56 -3.28 0.76 5.37
N ALA A 57 -3.91 -0.18 6.09
CA ALA A 57 -3.57 -0.49 7.47
C ALA A 57 -2.08 -0.90 7.63
N HIS A 58 -1.58 -1.76 6.74
CA HIS A 58 -0.18 -2.17 6.79
C HIS A 58 0.77 -1.00 6.49
N SER A 59 0.42 -0.12 5.55
CA SER A 59 1.21 1.08 5.26
C SER A 59 1.31 2.00 6.48
N LEU A 60 0.21 2.23 7.19
CA LEU A 60 0.21 3.01 8.43
C LEU A 60 1.09 2.35 9.51
N TRP A 61 1.01 1.03 9.66
CA TRP A 61 1.85 0.31 10.62
C TRP A 61 3.35 0.49 10.31
N VAL A 62 3.75 0.38 9.04
CA VAL A 62 5.14 0.60 8.63
C VAL A 62 5.58 2.05 8.88
N LEU A 63 4.74 3.04 8.57
CA LEU A 63 5.05 4.45 8.85
C LEU A 63 5.25 4.68 10.35
N ASN A 64 4.34 4.16 11.17
CA ASN A 64 4.42 4.25 12.63
C ASN A 64 5.67 3.59 13.19
N LYS A 65 6.06 2.42 12.66
CA LYS A 65 7.27 1.69 13.06
C LYS A 65 8.55 2.55 12.92
N TYR A 66 8.59 3.45 11.94
CA TYR A 66 9.73 4.35 11.71
C TYR A 66 9.46 5.79 12.14
N SER A 67 8.43 6.02 12.96
CA SER A 67 8.03 7.35 13.43
C SER A 67 7.82 8.37 12.30
N VAL A 68 7.40 7.90 11.13
CA VAL A 68 7.02 8.77 10.01
C VAL A 68 5.59 9.23 10.24
N ASP A 69 5.36 10.54 10.08
CA ASP A 69 4.03 11.13 10.18
C ASP A 69 3.05 10.43 9.23
N GLN A 70 1.93 9.95 9.78
CA GLN A 70 0.91 9.22 9.04
C GLN A 70 0.12 10.12 8.08
N SER A 71 0.16 11.45 8.24
CA SER A 71 -0.47 12.41 7.32
C SER A 71 0.00 12.23 5.88
N VAL A 72 1.22 11.73 5.67
CA VAL A 72 1.79 11.47 4.33
C VAL A 72 1.04 10.34 3.58
N ALA A 73 0.23 9.54 4.28
CA ALA A 73 -0.58 8.46 3.73
C ALA A 73 -1.98 8.92 3.25
N GLU A 74 -2.32 10.20 3.33
CA GLU A 74 -3.66 10.69 2.98
C GLU A 74 -4.06 10.40 1.53
N LYS A 75 -3.09 10.44 0.60
CA LYS A 75 -3.32 10.03 -0.79
C LYS A 75 -3.60 8.53 -0.92
N LEU A 76 -2.92 7.70 -0.14
CA LEU A 76 -3.18 6.26 -0.13
C LEU A 76 -4.57 5.98 0.48
N LYS A 77 -4.93 6.67 1.56
CA LYS A 77 -6.26 6.62 2.18
C LYS A 77 -7.35 6.87 1.16
N GLY A 78 -7.26 7.99 0.42
CA GLY A 78 -8.22 8.33 -0.62
C GLY A 78 -8.30 7.31 -1.76
N VAL A 79 -7.22 6.59 -2.07
CA VAL A 79 -7.26 5.51 -3.07
C VAL A 79 -7.88 4.24 -2.51
N CYS A 80 -7.66 3.93 -1.22
CA CYS A 80 -8.13 2.69 -0.61
C CYS A 80 -9.58 2.76 -0.10
N GLU A 81 -10.04 3.94 0.32
CA GLU A 81 -11.37 4.17 0.90
C GLU A 81 -12.43 4.69 -0.10
N ALA A 82 -12.03 5.34 -1.21
CA ALA A 82 -12.94 5.77 -2.28
C ALA A 82 -13.60 4.59 -3.00
#